data_AF-A0A6P6QZY7-F1
#
_entry.id   AF-A0A6P6QZY7-F1
#
_cell.length_a   1.000
_cell.length_b   1.000
_cell.length_c   1.000
_cell.angle_alpha   90.00
_cell.angle_beta   90.00
_cell.angle_gamma   90.00
#
_symmetry.space_group_name_H-M   'P 1'
#
loop_
_entity.id
_entity.type
_entity.pdbx_description
1 polymer ?
#
loop_
_entity_poly.entity_id
_entity_poly.type
_entity_poly.pdbx_seq_one_letter_code
_entity_poly.pdbx_strand_id
1 'polypeptide(L)'
;MGAHGSSLDEVLAEDMHHWYNKFMRESPSGLITLFELKTMLQMQGMTEEANSYVDQVFFTFDMDGDGYIDFVEYIAAVSLLLKGEINQKLKWYFKLFDQDGNGKIDRDEMETIFKAIQDITRSYDIPPDDIVSLIYERIDVNNEGELTLEEFITGAKEHPDIMEMLTKMMDLTHVLEIIVNGQKKKGVTASV
;
A
#
# COMPACT_ATOMS: atom_id res chain seq x y z
N MET A 1 -12.26 25.86 -0.35
CA MET A 1 -12.23 25.30 -1.72
C MET A 1 -10.80 25.36 -2.23
N GLY A 2 -10.21 24.18 -2.52
CA GLY A 2 -9.14 24.01 -3.51
C GLY A 2 -7.71 24.34 -3.07
N ALA A 3 -7.03 23.43 -2.37
CA ALA A 3 -5.57 23.36 -2.33
C ALA A 3 -5.10 22.00 -1.80
N HIS A 4 -5.33 20.92 -2.55
CA HIS A 4 -4.61 19.65 -2.35
C HIS A 4 -4.38 18.85 -3.64
N GLY A 5 -4.92 19.29 -4.79
CA GLY A 5 -4.72 18.62 -6.09
C GLY A 5 -3.47 19.04 -6.87
N SER A 6 -2.89 20.22 -6.63
CA SER A 6 -1.85 20.73 -7.55
C SER A 6 -0.48 20.06 -7.40
N SER A 7 -0.15 19.53 -6.22
CA SER A 7 1.17 18.89 -6.00
C SER A 7 1.26 17.50 -6.62
N LEU A 8 0.15 16.77 -6.77
CA LEU A 8 0.14 15.39 -7.28
C LEU A 8 0.03 15.34 -8.81
N ASP A 9 -0.72 16.27 -9.41
CA ASP A 9 -0.81 16.38 -10.86
C ASP A 9 0.51 16.86 -11.49
N GLU A 10 1.27 17.73 -10.80
CA GLU A 10 2.62 18.11 -11.22
C GLU A 10 3.59 16.91 -11.19
N VAL A 11 3.52 16.09 -10.15
CA VAL A 11 4.38 14.90 -9.95
C VAL A 11 4.22 13.86 -11.08
N LEU A 12 3.02 13.69 -11.63
CA LEU A 12 2.79 12.80 -12.78
C LEU A 12 2.82 13.49 -14.14
N ALA A 13 2.84 14.82 -14.17
CA ALA A 13 3.11 15.60 -15.37
C ALA A 13 4.62 15.70 -15.67
N GLU A 14 5.47 15.30 -14.72
CA GLU A 14 6.90 15.11 -14.96
C GLU A 14 7.13 14.03 -16.03
N ASP A 15 8.09 14.31 -16.92
CA ASP A 15 8.49 13.42 -18.01
C ASP A 15 8.87 12.03 -17.46
N MET A 16 8.55 10.94 -18.17
CA MET A 16 9.02 9.58 -17.84
C MET A 16 10.53 9.55 -17.60
N HIS A 17 11.28 10.40 -18.31
CA HIS A 17 12.71 10.59 -18.09
C HIS A 17 13.05 11.09 -16.68
N HIS A 18 12.24 11.97 -16.09
CA HIS A 18 12.42 12.44 -14.72
C HIS A 18 12.27 11.28 -13.73
N TRP A 19 11.19 10.52 -13.85
CA TRP A 19 10.93 9.36 -13.00
C TRP A 19 12.00 8.29 -13.14
N TYR A 20 12.46 8.02 -14.36
CA TYR A 20 13.55 7.09 -14.62
C TYR A 20 14.85 7.53 -13.97
N ASN A 21 15.24 8.80 -14.13
CA ASN A 21 16.46 9.34 -13.51
C ASN A 21 16.39 9.29 -11.97
N LYS A 22 15.20 9.52 -11.41
CA LYS A 22 14.94 9.49 -9.98
C LYS A 22 15.03 8.06 -9.43
N PHE A 23 14.38 7.12 -10.10
CA PHE A 23 14.47 5.70 -9.79
C PHE A 23 15.92 5.20 -9.86
N MET A 24 16.64 5.50 -10.94
CA MET A 24 18.05 5.11 -11.12
C MET A 24 19.00 5.78 -10.12
N ARG A 25 18.62 6.90 -9.49
CA ARG A 25 19.41 7.54 -8.44
C ARG A 25 19.31 6.78 -7.11
N GLU A 26 18.12 6.31 -6.77
CA GLU A 26 17.86 5.59 -5.52
C GLU A 26 18.19 4.09 -5.65
N SER A 27 17.97 3.52 -6.84
CA SER A 27 18.37 2.16 -7.21
C SER A 27 19.23 2.19 -8.49
N PRO A 28 20.56 2.31 -8.36
CA PRO A 28 21.47 2.32 -9.51
C PRO A 28 21.50 1.00 -10.30
N SER A 29 21.04 -0.10 -9.70
CA SER A 29 20.85 -1.39 -10.38
C SER A 29 19.68 -1.37 -11.35
N GLY A 30 18.76 -0.41 -11.22
CA GLY A 30 17.49 -0.39 -11.95
C GLY A 30 16.47 -1.40 -11.44
N LEU A 31 16.70 -1.96 -10.24
CA LEU A 31 15.86 -2.98 -9.60
C LEU A 31 15.76 -2.66 -8.11
N ILE A 32 14.54 -2.63 -7.55
CA ILE A 32 14.36 -2.51 -6.10
C ILE A 32 14.14 -3.92 -5.54
N THR A 33 15.01 -4.33 -4.62
CA THR A 33 14.85 -5.56 -3.84
C THR A 33 13.95 -5.34 -2.64
N LEU A 34 13.35 -6.43 -2.13
CA LEU A 34 12.59 -6.39 -0.89
C LEU A 34 13.39 -5.81 0.29
N PHE A 35 14.69 -6.13 0.36
CA PHE A 35 15.59 -5.60 1.38
C PHE A 35 15.77 -4.07 1.26
N GLU A 36 15.92 -3.56 0.04
CA GLU A 36 16.02 -2.12 -0.21
C GLU A 36 14.71 -1.42 0.15
N LEU A 37 13.55 -1.98 -0.23
CA LEU A 37 12.25 -1.42 0.14
C LEU A 37 12.07 -1.37 1.66
N LYS A 38 12.36 -2.46 2.38
CA LYS A 38 12.32 -2.51 3.86
C LYS A 38 13.27 -1.48 4.50
N THR A 39 14.44 -1.27 3.89
CA THR A 39 15.42 -0.28 4.36
C THR A 39 14.91 1.15 4.14
N MET A 40 14.33 1.44 2.98
CA MET A 40 13.73 2.73 2.66
C MET A 40 12.60 3.08 3.64
N LEU A 41 11.76 2.09 3.97
CA LEU A 41 10.67 2.20 4.93
C LEU A 41 11.11 2.17 6.40
N GLN A 42 12.41 2.08 6.67
CA GLN A 42 12.97 2.04 8.03
C GLN A 42 12.36 0.92 8.89
N MET A 43 12.15 -0.25 8.31
CA MET A 43 11.52 -1.40 8.99
C MET A 43 12.42 -2.05 10.05
N GLN A 44 13.63 -1.52 10.28
CA GLN A 44 14.54 -2.00 11.32
C GLN A 44 13.93 -1.81 12.72
N GLY A 45 13.59 -2.94 13.37
CA GLY A 45 13.00 -2.96 14.73
C GLY A 45 11.47 -2.95 14.77
N MET A 46 10.82 -3.19 13.63
CA MET A 46 9.36 -3.32 13.53
C MET A 46 8.93 -4.77 13.72
N THR A 47 7.65 -4.99 13.99
CA THR A 47 7.05 -6.30 14.28
C THR A 47 7.13 -7.24 13.08
N GLU A 48 6.91 -8.54 13.31
CA GLU A 48 6.91 -9.54 12.23
C GLU A 48 5.73 -9.30 11.29
N GLU A 49 4.59 -8.85 11.83
CA GLU A 49 3.38 -8.46 11.11
C GLU A 49 3.63 -7.26 10.19
N ALA A 50 4.30 -6.20 10.68
CA ALA A 50 4.69 -5.06 9.87
C ALA A 50 5.66 -5.45 8.73
N ASN A 51 6.59 -6.37 9.00
CA ASN A 51 7.48 -6.89 7.97
C ASN A 51 6.71 -7.71 6.91
N SER A 52 5.77 -8.55 7.35
CA SER A 52 4.92 -9.34 6.46
C SER A 52 4.07 -8.45 5.56
N TYR A 53 3.51 -7.36 6.09
CA TYR A 53 2.78 -6.39 5.25
C TYR A 53 3.64 -5.73 4.19
N VAL A 54 4.88 -5.34 4.52
CA VAL A 54 5.79 -4.80 3.50
C VAL A 54 6.19 -5.85 2.47
N ASP A 55 6.29 -7.12 2.87
CA ASP A 55 6.49 -8.24 1.93
C ASP A 55 5.30 -8.35 0.99
N GLN A 56 4.08 -8.31 1.51
CA GLN A 56 2.87 -8.34 0.69
C GLN A 56 2.79 -7.13 -0.25
N VAL A 57 3.05 -5.92 0.25
CA VAL A 57 3.09 -4.71 -0.60
C VAL A 57 4.12 -4.88 -1.73
N PHE A 58 5.30 -5.41 -1.42
CA PHE A 58 6.32 -5.69 -2.41
C PHE A 58 5.81 -6.68 -3.48
N PHE A 59 5.27 -7.82 -3.06
CA PHE A 59 4.76 -8.85 -3.99
C PHE A 59 3.56 -8.39 -4.80
N THR A 60 2.78 -7.42 -4.32
CA THR A 60 1.70 -6.84 -5.15
C THR A 60 2.21 -5.90 -6.24
N PHE A 61 3.44 -5.37 -6.11
CA PHE A 61 4.09 -4.52 -7.12
C PHE A 61 5.00 -5.30 -8.05
N ASP A 62 5.64 -6.37 -7.56
CA ASP A 62 6.35 -7.39 -8.35
C ASP A 62 5.32 -8.20 -9.16
N MET A 63 5.03 -7.73 -10.38
CA MET A 63 3.95 -8.25 -11.22
C MET A 63 4.35 -9.54 -11.94
N ASP A 64 5.63 -9.73 -12.23
CA ASP A 64 6.14 -10.92 -12.91
C ASP A 64 6.72 -11.98 -11.95
N GLY A 65 6.86 -11.64 -10.66
CA GLY A 65 7.27 -12.55 -9.60
C GLY A 65 8.77 -12.87 -9.63
N ASP A 66 9.58 -12.00 -10.24
CA ASP A 66 11.02 -12.21 -10.35
C ASP A 66 11.78 -11.87 -9.05
N GLY A 67 11.08 -11.32 -8.05
CA GLY A 67 11.62 -10.92 -6.75
C GLY A 67 12.23 -9.52 -6.73
N TYR A 68 12.00 -8.73 -7.78
CA TYR A 68 12.45 -7.36 -7.94
C TYR A 68 11.27 -6.46 -8.33
N ILE A 69 11.38 -5.16 -8.06
CA ILE A 69 10.49 -4.16 -8.65
C ILE A 69 11.32 -3.40 -9.68
N ASP A 70 10.99 -3.57 -10.95
CA ASP A 70 11.62 -2.87 -12.05
C ASP A 70 11.03 -1.45 -12.25
N PHE A 71 11.55 -0.70 -13.23
CA PHE A 71 11.06 0.65 -13.49
C PHE A 71 9.61 0.69 -13.99
N VAL A 72 9.17 -0.29 -14.77
CA VAL A 72 7.82 -0.37 -15.31
C VAL A 72 6.83 -0.63 -14.18
N GLU A 73 7.14 -1.59 -13.31
CA GLU A 73 6.37 -1.95 -12.11
C GLU A 73 6.32 -0.79 -11.12
N TYR A 74 7.46 -0.11 -10.92
CA TYR A 74 7.52 1.10 -10.11
C TYR A 74 6.57 2.19 -10.63
N ILE A 75 6.60 2.50 -11.92
CA ILE A 75 5.69 3.51 -12.51
C ILE A 75 4.24 3.05 -12.47
N ALA A 76 3.97 1.75 -12.64
CA ALA A 76 2.63 1.19 -12.53
C ALA A 76 2.08 1.36 -11.09
N ALA A 77 2.89 1.05 -10.07
CA ALA A 77 2.56 1.25 -8.66
C ALA A 77 2.28 2.73 -8.35
N VAL A 78 3.19 3.63 -8.77
CA VAL A 78 3.03 5.09 -8.62
C VAL A 78 1.75 5.58 -9.30
N SER A 79 1.47 5.12 -10.52
CA SER A 79 0.27 5.49 -11.28
C SER A 79 -1.02 5.00 -10.61
N LEU A 80 -1.03 3.77 -10.11
CA LEU A 80 -2.17 3.18 -9.41
C LEU A 80 -2.49 3.92 -8.12
N LEU A 81 -1.47 4.22 -7.33
CA LEU A 81 -1.66 4.88 -6.03
C LEU A 81 -2.10 6.35 -6.20
N LEU A 82 -1.54 7.07 -7.18
CA LEU A 82 -1.84 8.49 -7.42
C LEU A 82 -3.12 8.73 -8.26
N LYS A 83 -3.34 7.95 -9.33
CA LYS A 83 -4.43 8.16 -10.31
C LYS A 83 -5.33 6.94 -10.51
N GLY A 84 -5.10 5.84 -9.80
CA GLY A 84 -5.93 4.66 -9.94
C GLY A 84 -7.39 4.97 -9.64
N GLU A 85 -8.26 4.54 -10.55
CA GLU A 85 -9.70 4.53 -10.32
C GLU A 85 -10.02 3.71 -9.08
N ILE A 86 -11.13 4.03 -8.40
CA ILE A 86 -11.56 3.36 -7.16
C ILE A 86 -11.56 1.82 -7.32
N ASN A 87 -11.97 1.33 -8.50
CA ASN A 87 -12.01 -0.09 -8.84
C ASN A 87 -10.64 -0.74 -8.92
N GLN A 88 -9.65 -0.02 -9.46
CA GLN A 88 -8.29 -0.52 -9.58
C GLN A 88 -7.65 -0.60 -8.19
N LYS A 89 -7.89 0.42 -7.35
CA LYS A 89 -7.45 0.43 -5.96
C LYS A 89 -8.06 -0.72 -5.15
N LEU A 90 -9.37 -0.94 -5.26
CA LEU A 90 -10.04 -2.04 -4.55
C LEU A 90 -9.54 -3.42 -5.00
N LYS A 91 -9.28 -3.63 -6.31
CA LYS A 91 -8.67 -4.87 -6.80
C LYS A 91 -7.26 -5.08 -6.24
N TRP A 92 -6.50 -4.00 -6.08
CA TRP A 92 -5.17 -4.06 -5.51
C TRP A 92 -5.20 -4.31 -4.00
N TYR A 93 -6.11 -3.64 -3.26
CA TYR A 93 -6.34 -3.93 -1.84
C TYR A 93 -6.73 -5.38 -1.63
N PHE A 94 -7.61 -5.92 -2.48
CA PHE A 94 -7.99 -7.31 -2.42
C PHE A 94 -6.78 -8.25 -2.51
N LYS A 95 -5.90 -8.03 -3.48
CA LYS A 95 -4.65 -8.80 -3.62
C LYS A 95 -3.70 -8.67 -2.43
N LEU A 96 -3.75 -7.54 -1.70
CA LEU A 96 -2.93 -7.36 -0.51
C LEU A 96 -3.49 -8.15 0.68
N PHE A 97 -4.82 -8.30 0.74
CA PHE A 97 -5.48 -9.08 1.78
C PHE A 97 -5.40 -10.58 1.55
N ASP A 98 -5.62 -11.05 0.31
CA ASP A 98 -5.55 -12.47 -0.10
C ASP A 98 -4.08 -12.95 -0.11
N GLN A 99 -3.58 -13.37 1.05
CA GLN A 99 -2.16 -13.71 1.27
C GLN A 99 -1.80 -15.08 0.71
N ASP A 100 -2.74 -16.02 0.76
CA ASP A 100 -2.54 -17.36 0.22
C ASP A 100 -2.85 -17.47 -1.28
N GLY A 101 -3.44 -16.42 -1.88
CA GLY A 101 -3.75 -16.33 -3.30
C GLY A 101 -4.91 -17.24 -3.72
N ASN A 102 -5.77 -17.64 -2.79
CA ASN A 102 -6.90 -18.52 -3.05
C ASN A 102 -8.08 -17.80 -3.76
N GLY A 103 -8.00 -16.47 -3.91
CA GLY A 103 -9.01 -15.66 -4.58
C GLY A 103 -10.17 -15.23 -3.67
N LYS A 104 -10.01 -15.41 -2.36
CA LYS A 104 -10.91 -14.97 -1.30
C LYS A 104 -10.08 -14.35 -0.17
N ILE A 105 -10.73 -13.58 0.68
CA ILE A 105 -10.11 -13.03 1.88
C ILE A 105 -10.79 -13.66 3.07
N ASP A 106 -10.03 -14.28 3.97
CA ASP A 106 -10.55 -14.75 5.25
C ASP A 106 -10.37 -13.70 6.37
N ARG A 107 -10.92 -13.99 7.56
CA ARG A 107 -10.88 -13.06 8.69
C ARG A 107 -9.46 -12.85 9.21
N ASP A 108 -8.66 -13.90 9.25
CA ASP A 108 -7.31 -13.88 9.82
C ASP A 108 -6.36 -13.10 8.90
N GLU A 109 -6.50 -13.28 7.59
CA GLU A 109 -5.82 -12.51 6.55
C GLU A 109 -6.11 -11.01 6.67
N MET A 110 -7.38 -10.65 6.79
CA MET A 110 -7.79 -9.26 6.92
C MET A 110 -7.29 -8.64 8.24
N GLU A 111 -7.40 -9.36 9.36
CA GLU A 111 -6.93 -8.89 10.66
C GLU A 111 -5.40 -8.67 10.67
N THR A 112 -4.66 -9.58 10.03
CA THR A 112 -3.19 -9.51 9.92
C THR A 112 -2.75 -8.23 9.20
N ILE A 113 -3.40 -7.90 8.08
CA ILE A 113 -3.09 -6.68 7.33
C ILE A 113 -3.43 -5.43 8.14
N PHE A 114 -4.58 -5.39 8.83
CA PHE A 114 -4.91 -4.23 9.66
C PHE A 114 -3.97 -4.05 10.84
N LYS A 115 -3.57 -5.12 11.53
CA LYS A 115 -2.54 -5.08 12.59
C LYS A 115 -1.24 -4.45 12.06
N ALA A 116 -0.79 -4.90 10.89
CA ALA A 116 0.44 -4.41 10.31
C ALA A 116 0.38 -2.94 9.89
N ILE A 117 -0.74 -2.49 9.31
CA ILE A 117 -0.95 -1.07 8.98
C ILE A 117 -0.91 -0.21 10.24
N GLN A 118 -1.56 -0.64 11.32
CA GLN A 118 -1.55 0.09 12.60
C GLN A 118 -0.14 0.19 13.19
N ASP A 119 0.67 -0.86 13.07
CA ASP A 119 2.07 -0.85 13.50
C ASP A 119 2.95 0.10 12.68
N ILE A 120 2.75 0.14 11.36
CA ILE A 120 3.50 1.02 10.45
C ILE A 120 3.11 2.49 10.66
N THR A 121 1.81 2.77 10.74
CA THR A 121 1.27 4.12 10.88
C THR A 121 1.28 4.62 12.33
N ARG A 122 1.52 3.72 13.30
CA ARG A 122 1.43 3.98 14.74
C ARG A 122 0.05 4.54 15.15
N SER A 123 -1.00 4.17 14.44
CA SER A 123 -2.40 4.53 14.73
C SER A 123 -3.11 3.30 15.27
N TYR A 124 -3.50 3.33 16.54
CA TYR A 124 -4.16 2.24 17.25
C TYR A 124 -5.56 2.66 17.75
N ASP A 125 -6.23 3.52 16.97
CA ASP A 125 -7.49 4.16 17.39
C ASP A 125 -8.65 3.16 17.50
N ILE A 126 -8.63 2.09 16.72
CA ILE A 126 -9.67 1.04 16.69
C ILE A 126 -8.98 -0.33 16.67
N PRO A 127 -9.36 -1.31 17.51
CA PRO A 127 -8.83 -2.65 17.44
C PRO A 127 -9.04 -3.30 16.05
N PRO A 128 -8.06 -4.04 15.50
CA PRO A 128 -8.20 -4.74 14.23
C PRO A 128 -9.41 -5.69 14.16
N ASP A 129 -9.70 -6.42 15.25
CA ASP A 129 -10.85 -7.33 15.33
C ASP A 129 -12.21 -6.60 15.19
N ASP A 130 -12.32 -5.39 15.75
CA ASP A 130 -13.53 -4.55 15.62
C ASP A 130 -13.71 -4.08 14.17
N ILE A 131 -12.61 -3.72 13.50
CA ILE A 131 -12.60 -3.33 12.08
C ILE A 131 -13.04 -4.50 11.21
N VAL A 132 -12.43 -5.67 11.39
CA VAL A 132 -12.74 -6.89 10.62
C VAL A 132 -14.21 -7.26 10.84
N SER A 133 -14.67 -7.29 12.08
CA SER A 133 -16.06 -7.61 12.41
C SER A 133 -17.05 -6.67 11.73
N LEU A 134 -16.77 -5.36 11.72
CA LEU A 134 -17.60 -4.36 11.03
C LEU A 134 -17.67 -4.58 9.51
N ILE A 135 -16.54 -4.92 8.89
CA ILE A 135 -16.48 -5.19 7.45
C ILE A 135 -17.29 -6.43 7.11
N TYR A 136 -17.05 -7.54 7.80
CA TYR A 136 -17.73 -8.80 7.54
C TYR A 136 -19.24 -8.71 7.81
N GLU A 137 -19.68 -8.04 8.89
CA GLU A 137 -21.11 -7.87 9.16
C GLU A 137 -21.87 -7.18 8.01
N ARG A 138 -21.18 -6.33 7.25
CA ARG A 138 -21.80 -5.54 6.19
C ARG A 138 -21.56 -6.09 4.77
N ILE A 139 -20.42 -6.71 4.53
CA ILE A 139 -19.98 -7.13 3.20
C ILE A 139 -20.17 -8.64 2.97
N ASP A 140 -20.07 -9.47 4.01
CA ASP A 140 -20.25 -10.93 3.94
C ASP A 140 -21.75 -11.27 3.86
N VAL A 141 -22.38 -11.00 2.70
CA VAL A 141 -23.82 -11.15 2.50
C VAL A 141 -24.26 -12.62 2.59
N ASN A 142 -23.42 -13.55 2.14
CA ASN A 142 -23.67 -14.99 2.17
C ASN A 142 -23.30 -15.65 3.52
N ASN A 143 -22.61 -14.94 4.42
CA ASN A 143 -22.11 -15.47 5.71
C ASN A 143 -21.26 -16.74 5.52
N GLU A 144 -20.45 -16.75 4.47
CA GLU A 144 -19.51 -17.85 4.21
C GLU A 144 -18.25 -17.74 5.07
N GLY A 145 -18.00 -16.57 5.68
CA GLY A 145 -16.81 -16.30 6.47
C GLY A 145 -15.57 -15.98 5.63
N GLU A 146 -15.72 -15.85 4.32
CA GLU A 146 -14.69 -15.48 3.35
C GLU A 146 -15.29 -14.48 2.36
N LEU A 147 -14.53 -13.46 1.95
CA LEU A 147 -14.97 -12.45 0.98
C LEU A 147 -14.38 -12.71 -0.40
N THR A 148 -15.23 -12.88 -1.40
CA THR A 148 -14.79 -12.88 -2.80
C THR A 148 -14.45 -11.47 -3.29
N LEU A 149 -13.70 -11.37 -4.40
CA LEU A 149 -13.39 -10.08 -5.03
C LEU A 149 -14.65 -9.26 -5.36
N GLU A 150 -15.71 -9.93 -5.80
CA GLU A 150 -16.97 -9.27 -6.16
C GLU A 150 -17.67 -8.71 -4.92
N GLU A 151 -17.75 -9.48 -3.83
CA GLU A 151 -18.30 -9.04 -2.56
C GLU A 151 -17.49 -7.88 -1.98
N PHE A 152 -16.16 -8.00 -1.96
CA PHE A 152 -15.29 -6.94 -1.47
C PHE A 152 -15.48 -5.63 -2.23
N ILE A 153 -15.47 -5.66 -3.58
CA ILE A 153 -15.65 -4.46 -4.39
C ILE A 153 -17.06 -3.88 -4.24
N THR A 154 -18.09 -4.73 -4.27
CA THR A 154 -19.49 -4.31 -4.24
C THR A 154 -19.83 -3.75 -2.86
N GLY A 155 -19.52 -4.49 -1.79
CA GLY A 155 -19.75 -4.06 -0.43
C GLY A 155 -18.97 -2.80 -0.07
N ALA A 156 -17.71 -2.66 -0.49
CA ALA A 156 -16.96 -1.42 -0.26
C ALA A 156 -17.64 -0.22 -0.94
N LYS A 157 -18.20 -0.38 -2.15
CA LYS A 157 -18.90 0.72 -2.83
C LYS A 157 -20.27 1.04 -2.26
N GLU A 158 -20.99 0.04 -1.77
CA GLU A 158 -22.33 0.21 -1.18
C GLU A 158 -22.27 0.80 0.22
N HIS A 159 -21.13 0.68 0.90
CA HIS A 159 -20.88 1.22 2.24
C HIS A 159 -19.80 2.31 2.23
N PRO A 160 -20.18 3.60 2.09
CA PRO A 160 -19.22 4.72 2.01
C PRO A 160 -18.27 4.81 3.20
N ASP A 161 -18.71 4.42 4.40
CA ASP A 161 -17.89 4.39 5.60
C ASP A 161 -16.78 3.32 5.52
N ILE A 162 -17.08 2.14 4.97
CA ILE A 162 -16.05 1.12 4.70
C ILE A 162 -15.10 1.59 3.61
N MET A 163 -15.61 2.20 2.54
CA MET A 163 -14.77 2.74 1.46
C MET A 163 -13.78 3.79 1.99
N GLU A 164 -14.27 4.74 2.80
CA GLU A 164 -13.45 5.79 3.40
C GLU A 164 -12.39 5.19 4.32
N MET A 165 -12.80 4.23 5.14
CA MET A 165 -11.92 3.51 6.06
C MET A 165 -10.80 2.75 5.33
N LEU A 166 -11.15 1.95 4.31
CA LEU A 166 -10.17 1.22 3.48
C LEU A 166 -9.23 2.19 2.77
N THR A 167 -9.75 3.25 2.17
CA THR A 167 -8.93 4.23 1.45
C THR A 167 -7.94 4.94 2.38
N LYS A 168 -8.37 5.26 3.61
CA LYS A 168 -7.54 5.95 4.59
C LYS A 168 -6.48 5.04 5.21
N MET A 169 -6.82 3.80 5.55
CA MET A 169 -5.87 2.85 6.14
C MET A 169 -4.86 2.34 5.12
N MET A 170 -5.30 2.13 3.88
CA MET A 170 -4.47 1.68 2.76
C MET A 170 -3.83 2.85 2.02
N ASP A 171 -3.81 4.05 2.63
CA ASP A 171 -3.18 5.23 2.05
C ASP A 171 -1.65 5.09 2.11
N LEU A 172 -1.11 4.50 1.05
CA LEU A 172 0.33 4.39 0.85
C LEU A 172 0.97 5.70 0.34
N THR A 173 0.29 6.84 0.38
CA THR A 173 0.89 8.13 -0.01
C THR A 173 2.18 8.38 0.75
N HIS A 174 2.29 7.98 2.02
CA HIS A 174 3.54 8.10 2.78
C HIS A 174 4.65 7.16 2.26
N VAL A 175 4.30 5.93 1.88
CA VAL A 175 5.24 4.98 1.26
C VAL A 175 5.72 5.52 -0.08
N LEU A 176 4.80 6.05 -0.89
CA LEU A 176 5.15 6.78 -2.11
C LEU A 176 6.03 7.97 -1.80
N GLU A 177 5.70 8.84 -0.86
CA GLU A 177 6.53 10.01 -0.53
C GLU A 177 7.94 9.62 -0.12
N ILE A 178 8.13 8.48 0.57
CA ILE A 178 9.45 7.94 0.91
C ILE A 178 10.19 7.47 -0.35
N ILE A 179 9.54 6.64 -1.18
CA ILE A 179 10.18 6.07 -2.37
C ILE A 179 10.43 7.17 -3.43
N VAL A 180 9.51 8.12 -3.55
CA VAL A 180 9.54 9.25 -4.47
C VAL A 180 10.57 10.27 -3.97
N ASN A 181 10.50 10.77 -2.74
CA ASN A 181 11.38 11.87 -2.34
C ASN A 181 12.80 11.42 -1.97
N GLY A 182 13.03 10.11 -1.82
CA GLY A 182 14.25 9.58 -1.23
C GLY A 182 14.39 10.09 0.21
N GLN A 183 15.20 9.44 1.03
CA GLN A 183 15.51 10.04 2.33
C GLN A 183 16.10 11.44 2.09
N LYS A 184 15.36 12.50 2.46
CA LYS A 184 16.00 13.77 2.80
C LYS A 184 17.01 13.41 3.88
N LYS A 185 18.29 13.30 3.50
CA LYS A 185 19.40 13.13 4.43
C LYS A 185 19.12 14.05 5.61
N LYS A 186 18.85 13.49 6.79
CA LYS A 186 18.91 14.25 8.04
C LYS A 186 20.30 14.85 8.02
N GLY A 187 20.37 16.17 7.80
CA GLY A 187 21.59 16.92 7.95
C GLY A 187 22.08 16.63 9.35
N VAL A 188 23.19 15.91 9.44
CA VAL A 188 24.03 15.92 10.63
C VAL A 188 24.47 17.37 10.75
N THR A 189 23.76 18.16 11.55
CA THR A 189 24.33 19.37 12.13
C THR A 189 25.41 18.88 13.07
N ALA A 190 26.61 18.72 12.53
CA ALA A 190 27.82 18.62 13.33
C ALA A 190 27.92 19.93 14.10
N SER A 191 27.65 19.85 15.40
CA SER A 191 28.03 20.87 16.36
C SER A 191 29.54 21.08 16.25
N VAL A 192 29.95 22.31 15.97
CA VAL A 192 31.26 22.85 16.32
C VAL A 192 31.03 24.20 16.98
#